data_AF-A0ABC8JW94-F1
#
_entry.id   AF-A0ABC8JW94-F1
#
_cell.length_a   1.000
_cell.length_b   1.000
_cell.length_c   1.000
_cell.angle_alpha   90.00
_cell.angle_beta   90.00
_cell.angle_gamma   90.00
#
_symmetry.space_group_name_H-M   'P 1'
#
loop_
_entity.id
_entity.type
_entity.pdbx_description
1 polymer ?
#
loop_
_entity_poly.entity_id
_entity_poly.type
_entity_poly.pdbx_seq_one_letter_code
_entity_poly.pdbx_strand_id
1 'polypeptide(L)'
;MFRSVCTVSRFCSNSSGLVPRCLVVRNNSAQNTATLRYVSSSNLRCFSSNTSTPAPSDTSQNKITSAVKNFSFSSIFQLWKNGLIQQEKEESSVNEVNNTTPSVTHQEKEESSVEEAKKTTPSAIDLALNSVVKVFTVSSKPRLFQPWQISMQNECSGSGFLISGKKIITNAHVVANHTSVKVKKHGSATKYKAKVRMIGHECDLAILEVDSDEFWDGMNFLELGDVPKLQEEVHLVGYPCGGDSISVTKGVVSRVELKEYSHSSTELLTIQIDAAINSGNSGGPVFLGNKVAGVAFEGLFWSDGIGYMIPTPVVKHFLAGVEEKHVSFGSMNLSYQTMVNAQLRDYFKMSKDMTGILVNEINPLSDAYNFLKKDDVILAIDGVSIGNDSKVPFLNQDTVTFKHLVSMKKPSETALIKVLREGKEYEFNVGLKPVKPLVPLHNFDKLRSYYIYGGFLFVPLSQPYIDSSYYLCDCPSKKMPKTASEQIVIISQILEDDINAGYASFEDLQVKKVNGIEVDNLKHLCQVIEECCTGFLRLDLENEKVLILNNKWARKATSTILKDLKIPSAMSDDLQPRQLNRGRLVPRHSKKNN
;
A
#
# COMPACT_ATOMS: atom_id res chain seq x y z
N MET A 1 -51.51 -24.80 16.57
CA MET A 1 -51.34 -25.08 15.12
C MET A 1 -50.66 -23.89 14.47
N PHE A 2 -50.11 -24.04 13.26
CA PHE A 2 -49.19 -23.10 12.58
C PHE A 2 -47.80 -22.97 13.23
N ARG A 3 -46.85 -23.73 12.65
CA ARG A 3 -45.41 -23.56 12.83
C ARG A 3 -44.94 -22.36 12.01
N SER A 4 -44.06 -21.53 12.55
CA SER A 4 -43.30 -20.58 11.72
C SER A 4 -42.38 -21.35 10.77
N VAL A 5 -42.44 -21.05 9.48
CA VAL A 5 -41.61 -21.70 8.46
C VAL A 5 -40.27 -20.96 8.37
N CYS A 6 -39.21 -21.58 8.85
CA CYS A 6 -37.85 -21.18 8.49
C CYS A 6 -37.58 -21.58 7.03
N THR A 7 -37.56 -20.62 6.11
CA THR A 7 -37.13 -20.87 4.73
C THR A 7 -35.61 -21.02 4.69
N VAL A 8 -35.13 -22.26 4.68
CA VAL A 8 -33.70 -22.58 4.51
C VAL A 8 -33.39 -22.67 3.01
N SER A 9 -32.83 -21.61 2.45
CA SER A 9 -32.30 -21.63 1.08
C SER A 9 -30.97 -22.38 1.03
N ARG A 10 -30.98 -23.64 0.58
CA ARG A 10 -29.75 -24.38 0.24
C ARG A 10 -29.22 -23.89 -1.11
N PHE A 11 -27.98 -23.40 -1.13
CA PHE A 11 -27.17 -23.35 -2.35
C PHE A 11 -26.15 -24.49 -2.31
N CYS A 12 -26.15 -25.33 -3.35
CA CYS A 12 -25.15 -26.37 -3.57
C CYS A 12 -24.17 -25.90 -4.65
N SER A 13 -22.90 -25.74 -4.30
CA SER A 13 -21.79 -25.59 -5.25
C SER A 13 -20.95 -26.87 -5.25
N ASN A 14 -20.84 -27.54 -6.40
CA ASN A 14 -20.00 -28.73 -6.55
C ASN A 14 -18.51 -28.35 -6.63
N SER A 15 -17.78 -28.44 -5.52
CA SER A 15 -16.41 -28.99 -5.42
C SER A 15 -15.84 -28.82 -4.01
N SER A 16 -15.10 -29.84 -3.52
CA SER A 16 -14.31 -29.87 -2.26
C SER A 16 -15.00 -29.33 -1.00
N GLY A 17 -15.55 -30.24 -0.18
CA GLY A 17 -16.43 -29.87 0.94
C GLY A 17 -15.75 -29.37 2.21
N LEU A 18 -16.46 -28.50 2.94
CA LEU A 18 -16.31 -28.18 4.37
C LEU A 18 -17.68 -27.75 4.94
N VAL A 19 -17.83 -27.80 6.27
CA VAL A 19 -19.14 -27.70 6.97
C VAL A 19 -19.73 -26.27 6.94
N PRO A 20 -21.04 -26.07 6.68
CA PRO A 20 -21.65 -24.74 6.65
C PRO A 20 -21.90 -24.17 8.07
N ARG A 21 -21.73 -22.85 8.23
CA ARG A 21 -22.22 -22.07 9.39
C ARG A 21 -23.25 -21.04 8.92
N CYS A 22 -24.30 -20.83 9.72
CA CYS A 22 -25.42 -19.96 9.36
C CYS A 22 -25.13 -18.47 9.60
N LEU A 23 -25.59 -17.63 8.67
CA LEU A 23 -25.68 -16.18 8.83
C LEU A 23 -26.98 -15.82 9.58
N VAL A 24 -26.94 -14.91 10.55
CA VAL A 24 -28.14 -14.37 11.22
C VAL A 24 -28.19 -12.86 11.03
N VAL A 25 -29.19 -12.41 10.28
CA VAL A 25 -29.49 -10.98 10.08
C VAL A 25 -30.62 -10.58 11.03
N ARG A 26 -30.40 -9.54 11.86
CA ARG A 26 -31.47 -8.87 12.60
C ARG A 26 -31.68 -7.48 11.99
N ASN A 27 -32.85 -7.25 11.40
CA ASN A 27 -33.32 -5.90 11.09
C ASN A 27 -33.88 -5.25 12.36
N ASN A 28 -33.48 -4.01 12.60
CA ASN A 28 -34.02 -3.20 13.69
C ASN A 28 -34.82 -2.04 13.07
N SER A 29 -36.16 -2.14 13.10
CA SER A 29 -37.07 -1.30 12.29
C SER A 29 -37.20 0.17 12.75
N ALA A 30 -36.38 0.61 13.70
CA ALA A 30 -36.36 1.98 14.22
C ALA A 30 -35.18 2.83 13.74
N GLN A 31 -34.15 2.26 13.09
CA GLN A 31 -32.90 2.98 12.78
C GLN A 31 -32.32 2.74 11.36
N ASN A 32 -32.98 1.96 10.49
CA ASN A 32 -32.54 1.71 9.11
C ASN A 32 -31.07 1.26 8.93
N THR A 33 -30.52 0.58 9.94
CA THR A 33 -29.17 0.03 9.95
C THR A 33 -29.19 -1.48 10.12
N ALA A 34 -28.48 -2.20 9.24
CA ALA A 34 -28.24 -3.63 9.37
C ALA A 34 -26.91 -3.87 10.08
N THR A 35 -26.92 -4.59 11.21
CA THR A 35 -25.69 -4.93 11.95
C THR A 35 -25.27 -6.36 11.67
N LEU A 36 -24.14 -6.54 10.98
CA LEU A 36 -23.48 -7.84 10.84
C LEU A 36 -22.73 -8.18 12.14
N ARG A 37 -22.97 -9.37 12.69
CA ARG A 37 -22.15 -9.96 13.76
C ARG A 37 -21.88 -11.42 13.48
N TYR A 38 -20.60 -11.78 13.45
CA TYR A 38 -20.18 -13.17 13.55
C TYR A 38 -20.25 -13.61 15.02
N VAL A 39 -20.78 -14.82 15.25
CA VAL A 39 -20.87 -15.42 16.60
C VAL A 39 -20.22 -16.80 16.53
N SER A 40 -19.18 -17.03 17.34
CA SER A 40 -18.60 -18.36 17.50
C SER A 40 -19.54 -19.26 18.31
N SER A 41 -19.58 -20.55 17.97
CA SER A 41 -20.54 -21.53 18.49
C SER A 41 -20.26 -22.01 19.93
N SER A 42 -19.78 -21.13 20.81
CA SER A 42 -19.32 -21.45 22.17
C SER A 42 -20.00 -20.64 23.29
N ASN A 43 -20.95 -19.75 22.98
CA ASN A 43 -21.61 -18.86 23.96
C ASN A 43 -23.15 -18.86 23.91
N LEU A 44 -23.78 -20.01 23.67
CA LEU A 44 -25.21 -20.21 23.90
C LEU A 44 -25.44 -20.89 25.26
N ARG A 45 -25.64 -20.09 26.33
CA ARG A 45 -26.17 -20.60 27.60
C ARG A 45 -27.68 -20.75 27.50
N CYS A 46 -28.18 -21.98 27.62
CA CYS A 46 -29.60 -22.24 27.79
C CYS A 46 -30.04 -21.74 29.18
N PHE A 47 -30.97 -20.78 29.22
CA PHE A 47 -31.77 -20.53 30.41
C PHE A 47 -33.10 -21.26 30.28
N SER A 48 -33.38 -22.17 31.22
CA SER A 48 -34.69 -22.79 31.41
C SER A 48 -35.34 -22.21 32.66
N SER A 49 -36.60 -21.81 32.55
CA SER A 49 -37.46 -21.56 33.71
C SER A 49 -38.93 -21.65 33.31
N ASN A 50 -39.63 -22.66 33.83
CA ASN A 50 -41.10 -22.71 33.82
C ASN A 50 -41.66 -21.66 34.79
N THR A 51 -42.76 -20.97 34.45
CA THR A 51 -43.97 -20.83 35.30
C THR A 51 -45.09 -19.99 34.65
N SER A 52 -46.25 -20.63 34.48
CA SER A 52 -47.66 -20.15 34.56
C SER A 52 -48.08 -18.67 34.41
N THR A 53 -49.02 -18.45 33.45
CA THR A 53 -50.25 -17.59 33.49
C THR A 53 -50.16 -16.04 33.49
N PRO A 54 -51.24 -15.31 33.11
CA PRO A 54 -52.05 -15.41 31.88
C PRO A 54 -52.21 -14.04 31.15
N ALA A 55 -52.92 -14.00 30.01
CA ALA A 55 -53.04 -12.80 29.16
C ALA A 55 -54.37 -12.02 29.28
N PRO A 56 -54.37 -10.71 28.95
CA PRO A 56 -55.51 -9.96 28.39
C PRO A 56 -55.18 -9.48 26.95
N SER A 57 -55.92 -9.85 25.90
CA SER A 57 -57.23 -9.34 25.44
C SER A 57 -57.15 -8.15 24.44
N ASP A 58 -57.26 -8.49 23.16
CA ASP A 58 -58.11 -7.85 22.13
C ASP A 58 -58.14 -6.31 21.93
N THR A 59 -57.67 -5.82 20.77
CA THR A 59 -58.52 -5.39 19.62
C THR A 59 -57.77 -4.47 18.64
N SER A 60 -57.80 -4.82 17.34
CA SER A 60 -58.27 -3.96 16.22
C SER A 60 -57.76 -4.52 14.87
N GLN A 61 -58.68 -4.95 14.01
CA GLN A 61 -58.38 -5.47 12.67
C GLN A 61 -58.26 -4.34 11.62
N ASN A 62 -57.82 -4.74 10.42
CA ASN A 62 -57.95 -4.05 9.12
C ASN A 62 -56.92 -2.97 8.75
N LYS A 63 -55.88 -3.41 8.01
CA LYS A 63 -55.79 -3.14 6.56
C LYS A 63 -54.84 -4.11 5.85
N ILE A 64 -55.41 -4.96 5.00
CA ILE A 64 -54.75 -5.75 3.94
C ILE A 64 -54.99 -4.92 2.65
N THR A 65 -54.08 -4.70 1.69
CA THR A 65 -53.42 -5.68 0.80
C THR A 65 -52.23 -5.06 0.04
N SER A 66 -51.47 -5.93 -0.66
CA SER A 66 -50.65 -5.67 -1.86
C SER A 66 -49.41 -4.78 -1.76
N ALA A 67 -48.22 -5.41 -1.69
CA ALA A 67 -47.24 -5.41 -2.80
C ALA A 67 -45.92 -6.14 -2.40
N VAL A 68 -45.89 -7.47 -2.49
CA VAL A 68 -44.62 -8.23 -2.43
C VAL A 68 -44.40 -8.89 -3.79
N LYS A 69 -43.53 -8.29 -4.61
CA LYS A 69 -42.97 -8.94 -5.80
C LYS A 69 -41.63 -9.58 -5.41
N ASN A 70 -41.53 -10.89 -5.61
CA ASN A 70 -40.30 -11.64 -5.39
C ASN A 70 -39.20 -11.20 -6.36
N PHE A 71 -38.04 -10.78 -5.87
CA PHE A 71 -36.84 -10.64 -6.70
C PHE A 71 -36.14 -12.00 -6.81
N SER A 72 -36.02 -12.49 -8.05
CA SER A 72 -35.22 -13.66 -8.40
C SER A 72 -33.92 -13.21 -9.08
N PHE A 73 -32.80 -13.87 -8.77
CA PHE A 73 -31.47 -13.48 -9.28
C PHE A 73 -31.26 -13.68 -10.79
N SER A 74 -32.29 -14.10 -11.53
CA SER A 74 -32.30 -14.12 -13.01
C SER A 74 -32.36 -12.70 -13.63
N SER A 75 -32.81 -11.69 -12.88
CA SER A 75 -33.12 -10.37 -13.45
C SER A 75 -31.91 -9.50 -13.83
N ILE A 76 -30.71 -9.73 -13.27
CA ILE A 76 -29.54 -8.85 -13.52
C ILE A 76 -28.93 -9.11 -14.91
N PHE A 77 -28.87 -10.37 -15.35
CA PHE A 77 -28.35 -10.70 -16.68
C PHE A 77 -29.32 -10.31 -17.82
N GLN A 78 -30.62 -10.30 -17.54
CA GLN A 78 -31.64 -9.79 -18.48
C GLN A 78 -31.73 -8.27 -18.50
N LEU A 79 -31.43 -7.57 -17.41
CA LEU A 79 -31.32 -6.10 -17.42
C LEU A 79 -30.12 -5.63 -18.26
N TRP A 80 -29.00 -6.35 -18.24
CA TRP A 80 -27.86 -6.06 -19.11
C TRP A 80 -28.17 -6.36 -20.60
N LYS A 81 -28.88 -7.46 -20.88
CA LYS A 81 -29.25 -7.83 -22.26
C LYS A 81 -30.35 -6.94 -22.86
N ASN A 82 -31.32 -6.48 -22.07
CA ASN A 82 -32.37 -5.58 -22.54
C ASN A 82 -31.91 -4.11 -22.63
N GLY A 83 -30.93 -3.69 -21.82
CA GLY A 83 -30.30 -2.37 -21.96
C GLY A 83 -29.57 -2.21 -23.30
N LEU A 84 -28.94 -3.28 -23.80
CA LEU A 84 -28.31 -3.30 -25.13
C LEU A 84 -29.29 -3.34 -26.31
N ILE A 85 -30.58 -3.59 -26.07
CA ILE A 85 -31.63 -3.59 -27.11
C ILE A 85 -32.41 -2.25 -27.14
N GLN A 86 -32.20 -1.37 -26.15
CA GLN A 86 -32.78 -0.02 -26.12
C GLN A 86 -31.89 1.08 -26.74
N GLN A 87 -30.90 0.72 -27.57
CA GLN A 87 -30.20 1.67 -28.45
C GLN A 87 -30.42 1.41 -29.95
N GLU A 88 -31.25 0.44 -30.33
CA GLU A 88 -31.69 0.21 -31.72
C GLU A 88 -33.22 0.28 -31.85
N LYS A 89 -33.82 1.46 -31.56
CA LYS A 89 -35.11 1.92 -32.11
C LYS A 89 -35.50 3.31 -31.58
N GLU A 90 -35.02 4.34 -32.26
CA GLU A 90 -35.71 5.65 -32.28
C GLU A 90 -35.35 6.41 -33.56
N GLU A 91 -35.69 5.82 -34.71
CA GLU A 91 -35.80 6.51 -35.99
C GLU A 91 -37.25 6.40 -36.52
N SER A 92 -37.64 7.39 -37.33
CA SER A 92 -38.93 7.54 -38.01
C SER A 92 -40.17 7.86 -37.14
N SER A 93 -40.49 9.15 -37.06
CA SER A 93 -41.86 9.58 -37.38
C SER A 93 -41.82 10.90 -38.17
N VAL A 94 -42.46 10.90 -39.32
CA VAL A 94 -42.56 12.05 -40.23
C VAL A 94 -43.76 12.90 -39.82
N ASN A 95 -43.65 14.22 -39.88
CA ASN A 95 -44.78 15.12 -40.06
C ASN A 95 -44.35 16.29 -40.96
N GLU A 96 -44.89 16.32 -42.18
CA GLU A 96 -44.79 17.45 -43.10
C GLU A 96 -45.77 18.55 -42.68
N VAL A 97 -45.32 19.83 -42.58
CA VAL A 97 -46.13 20.98 -43.00
C VAL A 97 -45.23 22.10 -43.56
N ASN A 98 -45.25 22.22 -44.89
CA ASN A 98 -45.16 23.42 -45.73
C ASN A 98 -44.13 24.55 -45.46
N ASN A 99 -43.17 24.62 -46.40
CA ASN A 99 -42.46 25.79 -46.92
C ASN A 99 -43.05 27.19 -46.66
N THR A 100 -42.19 28.14 -46.28
CA THR A 100 -42.04 29.41 -47.03
C THR A 100 -40.70 30.09 -46.72
N THR A 101 -39.87 30.28 -47.74
CA THR A 101 -38.64 31.09 -47.69
C THR A 101 -38.99 32.58 -47.82
N PRO A 102 -38.20 33.49 -47.24
CA PRO A 102 -37.55 34.46 -48.13
C PRO A 102 -36.08 34.74 -47.78
N SER A 103 -35.28 34.97 -48.83
CA SER A 103 -33.86 35.30 -48.77
C SER A 103 -33.63 36.81 -48.62
N VAL A 104 -32.98 37.25 -47.54
CA VAL A 104 -32.37 38.60 -47.35
C VAL A 104 -31.26 38.45 -46.30
N THR A 105 -30.06 39.06 -46.33
CA THR A 105 -29.14 39.55 -47.39
C THR A 105 -27.77 39.73 -46.70
N HIS A 106 -26.63 39.64 -47.41
CA HIS A 106 -25.31 39.94 -46.84
C HIS A 106 -25.20 41.40 -46.35
N GLN A 107 -24.70 41.61 -45.13
CA GLN A 107 -23.94 42.81 -44.80
C GLN A 107 -22.69 42.42 -44.00
N GLU A 108 -21.54 42.70 -44.61
CA GLU A 108 -20.24 42.66 -43.95
C GLU A 108 -20.14 43.84 -42.98
N LYS A 109 -19.53 43.61 -41.82
CA LYS A 109 -18.92 44.65 -41.01
C LYS A 109 -17.53 44.21 -40.61
N GLU A 110 -16.54 44.75 -41.29
CA GLU A 110 -15.20 44.87 -40.72
C GLU A 110 -15.27 45.86 -39.56
N GLU A 111 -14.88 45.42 -38.36
CA GLU A 111 -14.45 46.33 -37.29
C GLU A 111 -13.06 45.87 -36.81
N SER A 112 -12.06 46.61 -37.25
CA SER A 112 -10.66 46.43 -36.88
C SER A 112 -10.45 46.72 -35.40
N SER A 113 -9.87 45.76 -34.66
CA SER A 113 -9.27 46.02 -33.35
C SER A 113 -7.84 45.49 -33.33
N VAL A 114 -6.89 46.41 -33.42
CA VAL A 114 -5.49 46.15 -33.05
C VAL A 114 -5.36 46.52 -31.58
N GLU A 115 -5.30 45.53 -30.70
CA GLU A 115 -5.02 45.79 -29.28
C GLU A 115 -4.13 44.70 -28.66
N GLU A 116 -2.95 45.17 -28.23
CA GLU A 116 -1.99 44.61 -27.28
C GLU A 116 -1.82 43.09 -27.14
N ALA A 117 -0.63 42.63 -27.57
CA ALA A 117 -0.06 41.36 -27.15
C ALA A 117 0.25 41.36 -25.65
N LYS A 118 -0.74 40.98 -24.82
CA LYS A 118 -0.48 40.45 -23.48
C LYS A 118 0.55 39.33 -23.60
N LYS A 119 1.66 39.44 -22.86
CA LYS A 119 2.54 38.31 -22.55
C LYS A 119 1.75 37.31 -21.70
N THR A 120 0.96 36.47 -22.35
CA THR A 120 0.28 35.34 -21.72
C THR A 120 1.33 34.38 -21.18
N THR A 121 1.42 34.28 -19.85
CA THR A 121 2.11 33.16 -19.20
C THR A 121 1.47 31.87 -19.73
N PRO A 122 2.26 30.89 -20.21
CA PRO A 122 1.70 29.63 -20.72
C PRO A 122 0.77 28.99 -19.69
N SER A 123 -0.38 28.50 -20.12
CA SER A 123 -1.29 27.82 -19.20
C SER A 123 -0.67 26.50 -18.72
N ALA A 124 -1.16 25.99 -17.59
CA ALA A 124 -0.75 24.67 -17.09
C ALA A 124 -0.97 23.57 -18.15
N ILE A 125 -1.98 23.74 -19.03
CA ILE A 125 -2.29 22.81 -20.12
C ILE A 125 -1.20 22.89 -21.20
N ASP A 126 -0.85 24.09 -21.67
CA ASP A 126 0.18 24.28 -22.72
C ASP A 126 1.53 23.71 -22.30
N LEU A 127 1.90 23.92 -21.03
CA LEU A 127 3.12 23.35 -20.45
C LEU A 127 3.04 21.82 -20.35
N ALA A 128 1.90 21.28 -19.94
CA ALA A 128 1.75 19.85 -19.72
C ALA A 128 1.76 19.02 -21.03
N LEU A 129 1.24 19.54 -22.14
CA LEU A 129 1.19 18.83 -23.42
C LEU A 129 2.57 18.28 -23.85
N ASN A 130 3.63 19.07 -23.66
CA ASN A 130 5.00 18.68 -24.03
C ASN A 130 5.88 18.31 -22.81
N SER A 131 5.29 18.11 -21.63
CA SER A 131 6.02 17.75 -20.40
C SER A 131 5.49 16.52 -19.66
N VAL A 132 4.28 16.07 -19.96
CA VAL A 132 3.63 14.91 -19.34
C VAL A 132 3.62 13.74 -20.33
N VAL A 133 3.87 12.54 -19.84
CA VAL A 133 3.98 11.31 -20.63
C VAL A 133 3.17 10.19 -20.02
N LYS A 134 2.66 9.30 -20.88
CA LYS A 134 1.99 8.07 -20.45
C LYS A 134 3.04 7.00 -20.18
N VAL A 135 3.06 6.47 -18.97
CA VAL A 135 3.94 5.37 -18.55
C VAL A 135 3.20 4.05 -18.78
N PHE A 136 3.88 3.08 -19.37
CA PHE A 136 3.41 1.71 -19.57
C PHE A 136 4.36 0.76 -18.86
N THR A 137 3.84 -0.06 -17.96
CA THR A 137 4.62 -1.01 -17.17
C THR A 137 4.10 -2.42 -17.40
N VAL A 138 4.97 -3.31 -17.83
CA VAL A 138 4.75 -4.76 -17.69
C VAL A 138 5.33 -5.17 -16.34
N SER A 139 4.52 -5.80 -15.49
CA SER A 139 4.93 -6.23 -14.15
C SER A 139 4.70 -7.71 -13.91
N SER A 140 5.54 -8.30 -13.06
CA SER A 140 5.45 -9.71 -12.66
C SER A 140 5.86 -9.85 -11.20
N LYS A 141 4.95 -10.31 -10.35
CA LYS A 141 5.15 -10.38 -8.89
C LYS A 141 5.48 -11.81 -8.49
N PRO A 142 6.44 -12.07 -7.58
CA PRO A 142 6.60 -13.41 -7.00
C PRO A 142 5.30 -13.86 -6.32
N ARG A 143 4.94 -15.14 -6.42
CA ARG A 143 3.80 -15.69 -5.67
C ARG A 143 4.10 -15.71 -4.17
N LEU A 144 3.06 -15.65 -3.34
CA LEU A 144 3.20 -15.67 -1.88
C LEU A 144 3.49 -17.08 -1.37
N PHE A 145 2.56 -18.02 -1.61
CA PHE A 145 2.65 -19.40 -1.15
C PHE A 145 3.55 -20.31 -2.03
N GLN A 146 3.99 -19.83 -3.20
CA GLN A 146 4.88 -20.55 -4.11
C GLN A 146 6.05 -19.64 -4.51
N PRO A 147 6.95 -19.28 -3.57
CA PRO A 147 7.94 -18.20 -3.75
C PRO A 147 8.95 -18.44 -4.90
N TRP A 148 9.13 -19.69 -5.34
CA TRP A 148 9.91 -20.06 -6.54
C TRP A 148 9.20 -19.76 -7.88
N GLN A 149 7.94 -19.33 -7.85
CA GLN A 149 7.16 -18.98 -9.04
C GLN A 149 6.88 -17.47 -9.12
N ILE A 150 6.90 -16.98 -10.35
CA ILE A 150 6.52 -15.62 -10.72
C ILE A 150 5.09 -15.64 -11.27
N SER A 151 4.31 -14.58 -11.03
CA SER A 151 2.97 -14.40 -11.60
C SER A 151 3.04 -14.27 -13.13
N MET A 152 1.89 -14.44 -13.79
CA MET A 152 1.77 -13.99 -15.18
C MET A 152 2.10 -12.50 -15.29
N GLN A 153 2.60 -12.09 -16.45
CA GLN A 153 2.82 -10.69 -16.79
C GLN A 153 1.48 -9.97 -16.89
N ASN A 154 1.38 -8.84 -16.19
CA ASN A 154 0.25 -7.92 -16.30
C ASN A 154 0.75 -6.57 -16.78
N GLU A 155 0.02 -5.95 -17.72
CA GLU A 155 0.27 -4.57 -18.12
C GLU A 155 -0.56 -3.60 -17.27
N CYS A 156 0.04 -2.50 -16.85
CA CYS A 156 -0.66 -1.34 -16.31
C CYS A 156 -0.11 -0.06 -16.95
N SER A 157 -0.86 1.04 -16.79
CA SER A 157 -0.42 2.37 -17.22
C SER A 157 -0.62 3.39 -16.11
N GLY A 158 0.31 4.34 -16.04
CA GLY A 158 0.25 5.52 -15.20
C GLY A 158 0.68 6.76 -15.96
N SER A 159 0.91 7.84 -15.23
CA SER A 159 1.41 9.10 -15.75
C SER A 159 2.81 9.38 -15.24
N GLY A 160 3.54 10.26 -15.91
CA GLY A 160 4.82 10.78 -15.46
C GLY A 160 5.09 12.14 -16.09
N PHE A 161 6.05 12.88 -15.56
CA PHE A 161 6.43 14.18 -16.12
C PHE A 161 7.92 14.43 -16.06
N LEU A 162 8.37 15.28 -16.99
CA LEU A 162 9.78 15.56 -17.20
C LEU A 162 10.28 16.65 -16.25
N ILE A 163 11.46 16.43 -15.69
CA ILE A 163 12.21 17.39 -14.88
C ILE A 163 13.64 17.52 -15.41
N SER A 164 14.31 18.60 -15.00
CA SER A 164 15.69 18.91 -15.40
C SER A 164 16.64 17.72 -15.25
N GLY A 165 17.58 17.60 -16.21
CA GLY A 165 18.57 16.52 -16.25
C GLY A 165 18.09 15.25 -16.96
N LYS A 166 17.15 15.34 -17.92
CA LYS A 166 16.61 14.21 -18.69
C LYS A 166 16.05 13.08 -17.79
N LYS A 167 15.28 13.47 -16.76
CA LYS A 167 14.62 12.55 -15.81
C LYS A 167 13.10 12.68 -15.91
N ILE A 168 12.39 11.57 -15.70
CA ILE A 168 10.93 11.52 -15.61
C ILE A 168 10.55 11.10 -14.19
N ILE A 169 9.71 11.87 -13.50
CA ILE A 169 9.08 11.46 -12.24
C ILE A 169 7.80 10.67 -12.53
N THR A 170 7.57 9.59 -11.78
CA THR A 170 6.29 8.87 -11.68
C THR A 170 6.15 8.28 -10.26
N ASN A 171 5.08 7.55 -9.95
CA ASN A 171 4.95 6.84 -8.68
C ASN A 171 5.75 5.53 -8.65
N ALA A 172 6.13 5.07 -7.46
CA ALA A 172 6.76 3.76 -7.29
C ALA A 172 5.78 2.62 -7.62
N HIS A 173 4.51 2.71 -7.23
CA HIS A 173 3.50 1.68 -7.51
C HIS A 173 3.22 1.49 -9.01
N VAL A 174 3.43 2.53 -9.83
CA VAL A 174 3.30 2.46 -11.30
C VAL A 174 4.40 1.58 -11.92
N VAL A 175 5.56 1.44 -11.26
CA VAL A 175 6.72 0.65 -11.75
C VAL A 175 7.16 -0.47 -10.81
N ALA A 176 6.38 -0.79 -9.77
CA ALA A 176 6.74 -1.81 -8.79
C ALA A 176 6.66 -3.23 -9.37
N ASN A 177 7.74 -4.00 -9.24
CA ASN A 177 7.94 -5.33 -9.83
C ASN A 177 7.91 -5.32 -11.37
N HIS A 178 8.43 -4.25 -11.98
CA HIS A 178 8.49 -4.11 -13.43
C HIS A 178 9.45 -5.13 -14.07
N THR A 179 9.06 -5.66 -15.23
CA THR A 179 9.93 -6.41 -16.14
C THR A 179 10.25 -5.61 -17.40
N SER A 180 9.42 -4.61 -17.73
CA SER A 180 9.60 -3.69 -18.85
C SER A 180 8.85 -2.38 -18.58
N VAL A 181 9.49 -1.24 -18.79
CA VAL A 181 8.86 0.09 -18.71
C VAL A 181 9.04 0.80 -20.06
N LYS A 182 7.97 1.44 -20.52
CA LYS A 182 7.96 2.29 -21.72
C LYS A 182 7.24 3.60 -21.43
N VAL A 183 7.59 4.66 -22.15
CA VAL A 183 6.90 5.95 -22.10
C VAL A 183 6.45 6.39 -23.49
N LYS A 184 5.35 7.15 -23.56
CA LYS A 184 4.80 7.70 -24.80
C LYS A 184 4.56 9.19 -24.64
N LYS A 185 5.04 10.00 -25.59
CA LYS A 185 4.76 11.44 -25.66
C LYS A 185 3.28 11.69 -25.97
N HIS A 186 2.75 12.85 -25.60
CA HIS A 186 1.50 13.34 -26.17
C HIS A 186 1.60 13.42 -27.71
N GLY A 187 0.50 13.17 -28.42
CA GLY A 187 0.43 13.19 -29.89
C GLY A 187 1.25 12.12 -30.64
N SER A 188 2.15 11.39 -29.97
CA SER A 188 3.01 10.37 -30.61
C SER A 188 2.44 8.96 -30.49
N ALA A 189 2.61 8.16 -31.56
CA ALA A 189 2.38 6.73 -31.54
C ALA A 189 3.56 5.94 -30.94
N THR A 190 4.75 6.54 -30.89
CA THR A 190 6.01 5.85 -30.52
C THR A 190 6.12 5.64 -29.01
N LYS A 191 6.25 4.37 -28.60
CA LYS A 191 6.56 3.98 -27.21
C LYS A 191 8.07 3.78 -27.06
N TYR A 192 8.75 4.70 -26.37
CA TYR A 192 10.18 4.64 -26.10
C TYR A 192 10.44 3.75 -24.88
N LYS A 193 11.54 2.99 -24.88
CA LYS A 193 11.95 2.17 -23.73
C LYS A 193 12.50 3.08 -22.63
N ALA A 194 12.01 2.89 -21.41
CA ALA A 194 12.51 3.57 -20.22
C ALA A 194 13.21 2.58 -19.28
N LYS A 195 14.16 3.08 -18.49
CA LYS A 195 14.82 2.36 -17.40
C LYS A 195 14.38 2.99 -16.08
N VAL A 196 14.10 2.18 -15.07
CA VAL A 196 13.88 2.69 -13.71
C VAL A 196 15.25 2.94 -13.06
N ARG A 197 15.51 4.19 -12.69
CA ARG A 197 16.78 4.65 -12.11
C ARG A 197 16.81 4.49 -10.59
N MET A 198 15.71 4.82 -9.94
CA MET A 198 15.53 4.75 -8.48
C MET A 198 14.05 4.57 -8.16
N ILE A 199 13.75 3.80 -7.13
CA ILE A 199 12.40 3.65 -6.56
C ILE A 199 12.47 3.97 -5.06
N GLY A 200 11.76 5.02 -4.64
CA GLY A 200 11.52 5.35 -3.25
C GLY A 200 10.14 4.83 -2.85
N HIS A 201 10.05 3.57 -2.44
CA HIS A 201 8.78 2.97 -2.03
C HIS A 201 8.14 3.75 -0.87
N GLU A 202 8.91 4.13 0.16
CA GLU A 202 8.45 4.86 1.35
C GLU A 202 7.59 6.09 0.99
N CYS A 203 8.00 6.89 0.00
CA CYS A 203 7.29 8.07 -0.49
C CYS A 203 6.54 7.87 -1.81
N ASP A 204 6.40 6.64 -2.28
CA ASP A 204 5.79 6.27 -3.56
C ASP A 204 6.25 7.11 -4.77
N LEU A 205 7.56 7.29 -4.94
CA LEU A 205 8.15 7.99 -6.10
C LEU A 205 9.17 7.13 -6.84
N ALA A 206 9.28 7.32 -8.15
CA ALA A 206 10.30 6.69 -8.98
C ALA A 206 10.86 7.67 -10.03
N ILE A 207 12.13 7.48 -10.39
CA ILE A 207 12.78 8.18 -11.50
C ILE A 207 12.94 7.21 -12.67
N LEU A 208 12.53 7.64 -13.87
CA LEU A 208 12.79 6.96 -15.13
C LEU A 208 13.78 7.75 -15.99
N GLU A 209 14.60 7.02 -16.74
CA GLU A 209 15.55 7.53 -17.74
C GLU A 209 15.23 6.94 -19.12
N VAL A 210 15.41 7.72 -20.18
CA VAL A 210 15.18 7.29 -21.59
C VAL A 210 16.43 7.60 -22.40
N ASP A 211 17.03 6.56 -22.98
CA ASP A 211 18.30 6.66 -23.73
C ASP A 211 18.17 7.36 -25.10
N SER A 212 16.95 7.42 -25.65
CA SER A 212 16.69 7.95 -26.99
C SER A 212 16.59 9.48 -26.98
N ASP A 213 17.47 10.16 -27.71
CA ASP A 213 17.42 11.63 -27.83
C ASP A 213 16.16 12.13 -28.56
N GLU A 214 15.67 11.38 -29.55
CA GLU A 214 14.39 11.63 -30.26
C GLU A 214 13.19 11.72 -29.31
N PHE A 215 13.23 11.04 -28.15
CA PHE A 215 12.21 11.22 -27.12
C PHE A 215 12.25 12.62 -26.51
N TRP A 216 13.44 13.17 -26.25
CA TRP A 216 13.62 14.47 -25.61
C TRP A 216 13.39 15.66 -26.56
N ASP A 217 13.46 15.44 -27.87
CA ASP A 217 13.19 16.48 -28.87
C ASP A 217 11.76 17.04 -28.74
N GLY A 218 11.67 18.37 -28.63
CA GLY A 218 10.43 19.13 -28.46
C GLY A 218 9.81 19.08 -27.06
N MET A 219 10.46 18.40 -26.10
CA MET A 219 9.93 18.26 -24.74
C MET A 219 10.38 19.38 -23.80
N ASN A 220 9.51 19.76 -22.88
CA ASN A 220 9.76 20.77 -21.85
C ASN A 220 10.02 20.10 -20.48
N PHE A 221 10.81 20.77 -19.64
CA PHE A 221 11.09 20.33 -18.27
C PHE A 221 10.30 21.20 -17.28
N LEU A 222 9.61 20.57 -16.33
CA LEU A 222 8.82 21.27 -15.33
C LEU A 222 9.66 21.69 -14.13
N GLU A 223 9.38 22.88 -13.59
CA GLU A 223 9.92 23.35 -12.32
C GLU A 223 9.05 22.90 -11.14
N LEU A 224 9.70 22.48 -10.05
CA LEU A 224 9.04 22.25 -8.77
C LEU A 224 8.79 23.59 -8.07
N GLY A 225 7.54 23.85 -7.71
CA GLY A 225 7.12 25.03 -6.95
C GLY A 225 7.23 24.83 -5.45
N ASP A 226 6.42 25.59 -4.72
CA ASP A 226 6.27 25.52 -3.27
C ASP A 226 5.04 24.69 -2.86
N VAL A 227 4.77 24.64 -1.56
CA VAL A 227 3.56 24.01 -1.01
C VAL A 227 2.38 24.97 -1.19
N PRO A 228 1.29 24.56 -1.85
CA PRO A 228 0.10 25.39 -2.00
C PRO A 228 -0.64 25.52 -0.66
N LYS A 229 -1.39 26.62 -0.52
CA LYS A 229 -2.22 26.92 0.65
C LYS A 229 -3.60 26.29 0.51
N LEU A 230 -4.32 26.16 1.63
CA LEU A 230 -5.75 25.82 1.60
C LEU A 230 -6.51 26.74 0.63
N GLN A 231 -7.47 26.17 -0.10
CA GLN A 231 -8.29 26.83 -1.13
C GLN A 231 -7.54 27.34 -2.38
N GLU A 232 -6.22 27.18 -2.49
CA GLU A 232 -5.52 27.51 -3.75
C GLU A 232 -5.89 26.51 -4.86
N GLU A 233 -6.08 27.06 -6.06
CA GLU A 233 -6.50 26.33 -7.26
C GLU A 233 -5.34 25.51 -7.85
N VAL A 234 -5.62 24.24 -8.11
CA VAL A 234 -4.65 23.27 -8.64
C VAL A 234 -5.18 22.51 -9.84
N HIS A 235 -4.27 22.17 -10.76
CA HIS A 235 -4.58 21.43 -11.98
C HIS A 235 -3.78 20.13 -12.02
N LEU A 236 -4.45 19.00 -11.87
CA LEU A 236 -3.89 17.67 -12.13
C LEU A 236 -3.89 17.41 -13.63
N VAL A 237 -2.75 17.01 -14.19
CA VAL A 237 -2.66 16.54 -15.58
C VAL A 237 -2.13 15.10 -15.63
N GLY A 238 -2.75 14.24 -16.44
CA GLY A 238 -2.36 12.83 -16.56
C GLY A 238 -3.05 12.08 -17.69
N TYR A 239 -2.95 10.76 -17.65
CA TYR A 239 -3.51 9.82 -18.63
C TYR A 239 -4.39 8.78 -17.93
N PRO A 240 -5.72 8.98 -17.88
CA PRO A 240 -6.64 8.02 -17.28
C PRO A 240 -6.58 6.64 -17.95
N CYS A 241 -6.90 5.60 -17.18
CA CYS A 241 -7.00 4.23 -17.66
C CYS A 241 -8.03 4.11 -18.79
N GLY A 242 -7.76 3.25 -19.77
CA GLY A 242 -8.62 3.03 -20.94
C GLY A 242 -8.49 4.06 -22.08
N GLY A 243 -7.97 5.26 -21.81
CA GLY A 243 -7.75 6.30 -22.82
C GLY A 243 -6.27 6.53 -23.15
N ASP A 244 -5.98 7.06 -24.34
CA ASP A 244 -4.62 7.47 -24.76
C ASP A 244 -4.44 9.00 -24.85
N SER A 245 -5.52 9.74 -24.64
CA SER A 245 -5.54 11.21 -24.54
C SER A 245 -5.09 11.69 -23.16
N ILE A 246 -4.55 12.90 -23.12
CA ILE A 246 -4.28 13.62 -21.87
C ILE A 246 -5.61 14.06 -21.24
N SER A 247 -5.66 14.08 -19.92
CA SER A 247 -6.79 14.57 -19.12
C SER A 247 -6.30 15.62 -18.14
N VAL A 248 -7.12 16.65 -17.91
CA VAL A 248 -6.88 17.73 -16.96
C VAL A 248 -8.05 17.76 -15.98
N THR A 249 -7.76 17.56 -14.70
CA THR A 249 -8.74 17.73 -13.62
C THR A 249 -8.36 18.96 -12.80
N LYS A 250 -9.30 19.89 -12.65
CA LYS A 250 -9.15 21.07 -11.80
C LYS A 250 -9.77 20.81 -10.41
N GLY A 251 -9.19 21.40 -9.39
CA GLY A 251 -9.72 21.43 -8.02
C GLY A 251 -9.01 22.49 -7.18
N VAL A 252 -9.20 22.45 -5.87
CA VAL A 252 -8.49 23.26 -4.87
C VAL A 252 -7.88 22.37 -3.80
N VAL A 253 -6.92 22.93 -3.04
CA VAL A 253 -6.37 22.28 -1.85
C VAL A 253 -7.39 22.26 -0.72
N SER A 254 -7.79 21.07 -0.28
CA SER A 254 -8.76 20.86 0.79
C SER A 254 -8.10 20.72 2.17
N ARG A 255 -6.90 20.12 2.24
CA ARG A 255 -6.19 19.87 3.51
C ARG A 255 -4.70 19.60 3.29
N VAL A 256 -3.87 19.99 4.25
CA VAL A 256 -2.49 19.51 4.39
C VAL A 256 -2.38 18.69 5.68
N GLU A 257 -1.96 17.43 5.59
CA GLU A 257 -1.82 16.56 6.77
C GLU A 257 -0.71 15.53 6.60
N LEU A 258 -0.38 14.80 7.66
CA LEU A 258 0.40 13.57 7.56
C LEU A 258 -0.57 12.40 7.37
N LYS A 259 -0.32 11.57 6.36
CA LYS A 259 -1.14 10.40 6.03
C LYS A 259 -0.24 9.20 5.78
N GLU A 260 -0.72 8.01 6.13
CA GLU A 260 -0.14 6.74 5.71
C GLU A 260 -0.26 6.58 4.17
N TYR A 261 0.88 6.39 3.50
CA TYR A 261 0.93 6.11 2.07
C TYR A 261 0.58 4.64 1.83
N SER A 262 -0.54 4.35 1.17
CA SER A 262 -1.04 2.98 0.94
C SER A 262 -0.06 2.06 0.21
N HIS A 263 0.87 2.59 -0.59
CA HIS A 263 1.92 1.79 -1.21
C HIS A 263 2.96 1.27 -0.21
N SER A 264 3.23 1.98 0.89
CA SER A 264 4.41 1.74 1.74
C SER A 264 4.11 1.57 3.23
N SER A 265 2.90 1.94 3.66
CA SER A 265 2.52 2.13 5.06
C SER A 265 3.40 3.12 5.83
N THR A 266 4.07 4.04 5.13
CA THR A 266 4.87 5.12 5.74
C THR A 266 4.01 6.38 5.89
N GLU A 267 4.05 7.01 7.06
CA GLU A 267 3.33 8.27 7.31
C GLU A 267 4.19 9.47 6.91
N LEU A 268 3.82 10.13 5.81
CA LEU A 268 4.52 11.31 5.28
C LEU A 268 3.54 12.45 5.00
N LEU A 269 4.07 13.64 4.70
CA LEU A 269 3.26 14.81 4.37
C LEU A 269 2.49 14.58 3.07
N THR A 270 1.18 14.79 3.09
CA THR A 270 0.28 14.63 1.94
C THR A 270 -0.64 15.84 1.85
N ILE A 271 -1.02 16.22 0.62
CA ILE A 271 -2.00 17.27 0.39
C ILE A 271 -3.24 16.66 -0.25
N GLN A 272 -4.38 16.86 0.41
CA GLN A 272 -5.70 16.51 -0.10
C GLN A 272 -6.18 17.61 -1.05
N ILE A 273 -6.70 17.20 -2.20
CA ILE A 273 -7.30 18.06 -3.22
C ILE A 273 -8.69 17.53 -3.58
N ASP A 274 -9.62 18.41 -3.98
CA ASP A 274 -10.96 18.02 -4.42
C ASP A 274 -11.05 17.69 -5.93
N ALA A 275 -9.89 17.54 -6.58
CA ALA A 275 -9.78 17.05 -7.95
C ALA A 275 -9.93 15.52 -7.98
N ALA A 276 -10.79 15.01 -8.87
CA ALA A 276 -10.94 13.58 -9.11
C ALA A 276 -9.64 12.93 -9.63
N ILE A 277 -9.08 12.00 -8.84
CA ILE A 277 -7.94 11.15 -9.21
C ILE A 277 -8.46 9.79 -9.65
N ASN A 278 -8.43 9.55 -10.96
CA ASN A 278 -8.74 8.25 -11.56
C ASN A 278 -7.47 7.44 -11.76
N SER A 279 -7.59 6.10 -11.73
CA SER A 279 -6.52 5.18 -12.11
C SER A 279 -5.87 5.60 -13.43
N GLY A 280 -4.54 5.69 -13.47
CA GLY A 280 -3.77 6.19 -14.62
C GLY A 280 -3.25 7.62 -14.46
N ASN A 281 -3.95 8.50 -13.74
CA ASN A 281 -3.45 9.85 -13.43
C ASN A 281 -2.30 9.85 -12.40
N SER A 282 -2.20 8.80 -11.57
CA SER A 282 -1.09 8.58 -10.64
C SER A 282 0.28 8.70 -11.33
N GLY A 283 1.17 9.48 -10.72
CA GLY A 283 2.48 9.86 -11.23
C GLY A 283 2.48 11.14 -12.09
N GLY A 284 1.30 11.66 -12.44
CA GLY A 284 1.15 12.94 -13.14
C GLY A 284 1.39 14.14 -12.23
N PRO A 285 1.78 15.31 -12.80
CA PRO A 285 1.99 16.52 -12.01
C PRO A 285 0.66 17.15 -11.60
N VAL A 286 0.65 17.73 -10.40
CA VAL A 286 -0.35 18.71 -9.97
C VAL A 286 0.29 20.09 -10.02
N PHE A 287 -0.28 21.00 -10.80
CA PHE A 287 0.21 22.36 -11.00
C PHE A 287 -0.45 23.37 -10.05
N LEU A 288 0.35 24.31 -9.55
CA LEU A 288 -0.07 25.61 -9.02
C LEU A 288 0.47 26.67 -9.98
N GLY A 289 -0.41 27.36 -10.71
CA GLY A 289 -0.01 28.25 -11.80
C GLY A 289 0.80 27.50 -12.87
N ASN A 290 2.06 27.91 -13.08
CA ASN A 290 2.98 27.30 -14.04
C ASN A 290 4.03 26.34 -13.41
N LYS A 291 3.93 26.04 -12.11
CA LYS A 291 4.89 25.16 -11.39
C LYS A 291 4.22 23.93 -10.81
N VAL A 292 4.97 22.86 -10.64
CA VAL A 292 4.48 21.61 -10.04
C VAL A 292 4.43 21.76 -8.52
N ALA A 293 3.25 21.66 -7.94
CA ALA A 293 2.96 21.68 -6.50
C ALA A 293 3.05 20.28 -5.86
N GLY A 294 2.91 19.22 -6.66
CA GLY A 294 3.06 17.84 -6.20
C GLY A 294 2.88 16.80 -7.32
N VAL A 295 2.95 15.52 -6.94
CA VAL A 295 2.69 14.37 -7.81
C VAL A 295 1.39 13.71 -7.38
N ALA A 296 0.45 13.50 -8.30
CA ALA A 296 -0.78 12.76 -7.99
C ALA A 296 -0.45 11.32 -7.57
N PHE A 297 -1.14 10.84 -6.54
CA PHE A 297 -0.83 9.58 -5.87
C PHE A 297 -2.05 8.65 -5.83
N GLU A 298 -3.02 9.00 -4.99
CA GLU A 298 -4.13 8.12 -4.59
C GLU A 298 -5.45 8.89 -4.57
N GLY A 299 -6.54 8.25 -5.00
CA GLY A 299 -7.91 8.67 -4.72
C GLY A 299 -8.56 7.76 -3.67
N LEU A 300 -9.54 8.26 -2.92
CA LEU A 300 -10.33 7.40 -2.02
C LEU A 300 -11.35 6.58 -2.82
N PHE A 301 -11.12 5.27 -2.95
CA PHE A 301 -11.96 4.35 -3.76
C PHE A 301 -13.46 4.32 -3.41
N TRP A 302 -13.87 4.87 -2.26
CA TRP A 302 -15.27 4.96 -1.81
C TRP A 302 -15.84 6.40 -1.80
N SER A 303 -15.07 7.39 -2.25
CA SER A 303 -15.50 8.79 -2.31
C SER A 303 -15.02 9.46 -3.58
N ASP A 304 -15.95 9.77 -4.47
CA ASP A 304 -15.69 10.68 -5.57
C ASP A 304 -15.25 12.06 -5.02
N GLY A 305 -14.37 12.75 -5.75
CA GLY A 305 -13.92 14.10 -5.39
C GLY A 305 -12.93 14.20 -4.21
N ILE A 306 -12.28 13.11 -3.77
CA ILE A 306 -11.13 13.21 -2.84
C ILE A 306 -9.89 12.57 -3.46
N GLY A 307 -8.93 13.43 -3.84
CA GLY A 307 -7.61 13.08 -4.31
C GLY A 307 -6.50 13.45 -3.31
N TYR A 308 -5.36 12.77 -3.43
CA TYR A 308 -4.14 13.07 -2.68
C TYR A 308 -2.95 13.25 -3.62
N MET A 309 -2.08 14.20 -3.27
CA MET A 309 -0.79 14.41 -3.93
C MET A 309 0.38 14.40 -2.94
N ILE A 310 1.52 13.94 -3.46
CA ILE A 310 2.84 13.96 -2.81
C ILE A 310 3.41 15.37 -3.02
N PRO A 311 3.56 16.18 -1.97
CA PRO A 311 3.90 17.60 -2.11
C PRO A 311 5.38 17.81 -2.40
N THR A 312 5.72 18.98 -2.96
CA THR A 312 7.10 19.31 -3.36
C THR A 312 8.19 19.10 -2.30
N PRO A 313 8.00 19.26 -0.97
CA PRO A 313 9.04 18.94 0.00
C PRO A 313 9.44 17.47 -0.02
N VAL A 314 8.47 16.55 -0.12
CA VAL A 314 8.72 15.09 -0.20
C VAL A 314 9.40 14.75 -1.52
N VAL A 315 8.99 15.38 -2.62
CA VAL A 315 9.63 15.22 -3.94
C VAL A 315 11.09 15.72 -3.90
N LYS A 316 11.36 16.88 -3.29
CA LYS A 316 12.70 17.46 -3.14
C LYS A 316 13.60 16.56 -2.26
N HIS A 317 13.07 16.00 -1.17
CA HIS A 317 13.78 15.01 -0.33
C HIS A 317 14.14 13.74 -1.10
N PHE A 318 13.17 13.19 -1.84
CA PHE A 318 13.39 12.04 -2.72
C PHE A 318 14.49 12.31 -3.75
N LEU A 319 14.44 13.45 -4.45
CA LEU A 319 15.45 13.83 -5.44
C LEU A 319 16.85 13.99 -4.84
N ALA A 320 16.98 14.53 -3.63
CA ALA A 320 18.28 14.58 -2.93
C ALA A 320 18.82 13.16 -2.65
N GLY A 321 17.96 12.25 -2.17
CA GLY A 321 18.32 10.83 -1.97
C GLY A 321 18.64 10.06 -3.26
N VAL A 322 18.07 10.47 -4.41
CA VAL A 322 18.42 9.90 -5.73
C VAL A 322 19.88 10.20 -6.09
N GLU A 323 20.36 11.42 -5.87
CA GLU A 323 21.76 11.80 -6.13
C GLU A 323 22.72 11.10 -5.16
N GLU A 324 22.32 10.96 -3.89
CA GLU A 324 23.05 10.22 -2.85
C GLU A 324 22.95 8.69 -3.01
N LYS A 325 22.15 8.20 -3.97
CA LYS A 325 21.84 6.78 -4.24
C LYS A 325 21.19 6.04 -3.06
N HIS A 326 20.62 6.77 -2.11
CA HIS A 326 19.90 6.23 -0.96
C HIS A 326 18.72 7.14 -0.60
N VAL A 327 17.51 6.60 -0.72
CA VAL A 327 16.26 7.26 -0.31
C VAL A 327 15.74 6.53 0.92
N SER A 328 15.57 7.27 2.02
CA SER A 328 14.76 6.85 3.17
C SER A 328 14.42 8.07 4.04
N PHE A 329 13.45 7.92 4.95
CA PHE A 329 12.92 8.98 5.80
C PHE A 329 13.29 8.77 7.28
N GLY A 330 13.47 9.86 8.02
CA GLY A 330 13.85 9.80 9.43
C GLY A 330 12.76 9.21 10.33
N SER A 331 13.15 8.55 11.42
CA SER A 331 12.22 8.00 12.43
C SER A 331 12.87 7.91 13.81
N MET A 332 12.10 8.26 14.85
CA MET A 332 12.46 8.01 16.26
C MET A 332 12.07 6.61 16.75
N ASN A 333 11.24 5.88 15.99
CA ASN A 333 10.78 4.51 16.31
C ASN A 333 10.19 4.36 17.73
N LEU A 334 9.36 5.31 18.15
CA LEU A 334 8.65 5.30 19.42
C LEU A 334 7.14 5.41 19.23
N SER A 335 6.38 4.94 20.21
CA SER A 335 4.94 5.22 20.36
C SER A 335 4.73 6.30 21.42
N TYR A 336 3.68 7.09 21.25
CA TYR A 336 3.41 8.26 22.09
C TYR A 336 1.92 8.40 22.42
N GLN A 337 1.62 9.22 23.42
CA GLN A 337 0.28 9.63 23.81
C GLN A 337 0.17 11.16 23.84
N THR A 338 -1.01 11.68 23.51
CA THR A 338 -1.33 13.12 23.58
C THR A 338 -1.56 13.58 25.02
N MET A 339 -1.10 14.79 25.33
CA MET A 339 -1.15 15.40 26.67
C MET A 339 -2.35 16.36 26.85
N VAL A 340 -3.46 16.14 26.12
CA VAL A 340 -4.64 17.03 26.15
C VAL A 340 -5.32 17.04 27.54
N ASN A 341 -5.32 15.91 28.25
CA ASN A 341 -5.88 15.82 29.60
C ASN A 341 -5.04 16.62 30.62
N ALA A 342 -5.67 17.50 31.39
CA ALA A 342 -4.97 18.37 32.36
C ALA A 342 -4.35 17.58 33.52
N GLN A 343 -5.06 16.61 34.09
CA GLN A 343 -4.58 15.80 35.23
C GLN A 343 -3.36 14.97 34.86
N LEU A 344 -3.26 14.53 33.60
CA LEU A 344 -2.08 13.87 33.06
C LEU A 344 -0.86 14.83 33.04
N ARG A 345 -1.05 16.07 32.59
CA ARG A 345 0.00 17.11 32.64
C ARG A 345 0.42 17.46 34.06
N ASP A 346 -0.55 17.60 34.97
CA ASP A 346 -0.31 17.89 36.39
C ASP A 346 0.50 16.76 37.06
N TYR A 347 0.15 15.49 36.78
CA TYR A 347 0.90 14.31 37.27
C TYR A 347 2.35 14.30 36.77
N PHE A 348 2.56 14.63 35.50
CA PHE A 348 3.91 14.76 34.90
C PHE A 348 4.61 16.09 35.23
N LYS A 349 4.03 16.93 36.10
CA LYS A 349 4.57 18.20 36.58
C LYS A 349 4.86 19.22 35.48
N MET A 350 4.11 19.17 34.37
CA MET A 350 4.18 20.19 33.34
C MET A 350 3.64 21.52 33.88
N SER A 351 4.36 22.61 33.67
CA SER A 351 3.84 23.95 33.96
C SER A 351 2.75 24.33 32.94
N LYS A 352 1.97 25.39 33.23
CA LYS A 352 0.80 25.78 32.41
C LYS A 352 1.16 26.22 30.99
N ASP A 353 2.40 26.65 30.79
CA ASP A 353 3.02 27.08 29.54
C ASP A 353 3.68 25.92 28.77
N MET A 354 3.90 24.75 29.39
CA MET A 354 4.44 23.58 28.71
C MET A 354 3.39 22.84 27.88
N THR A 355 3.80 22.42 26.69
CA THR A 355 3.05 21.50 25.83
C THR A 355 3.96 20.36 25.36
N GLY A 356 3.40 19.21 25.02
CA GLY A 356 4.19 18.10 24.52
C GLY A 356 3.43 16.79 24.33
N ILE A 357 4.18 15.70 24.14
CA ILE A 357 3.66 14.33 23.99
C ILE A 357 4.37 13.37 24.95
N LEU A 358 3.64 12.42 25.52
CA LEU A 358 4.18 11.40 26.42
C LEU A 358 4.79 10.24 25.61
N VAL A 359 5.98 9.78 25.98
CA VAL A 359 6.63 8.60 25.39
C VAL A 359 6.12 7.33 26.07
N ASN A 360 5.47 6.45 25.31
CA ASN A 360 4.88 5.22 25.83
C ASN A 360 5.83 4.01 25.73
N GLU A 361 6.45 3.86 24.56
CA GLU A 361 7.34 2.73 24.22
C GLU A 361 8.38 3.21 23.20
N ILE A 362 9.62 2.73 23.31
CA ILE A 362 10.72 3.07 22.41
C ILE A 362 11.31 1.76 21.88
N ASN A 363 11.54 1.67 20.57
CA ASN A 363 12.15 0.49 19.98
C ASN A 363 13.60 0.30 20.48
N PRO A 364 13.96 -0.84 21.08
CA PRO A 364 15.31 -1.08 21.63
C PRO A 364 16.46 -1.03 20.62
N LEU A 365 16.18 -1.11 19.31
CA LEU A 365 17.17 -1.00 18.24
C LEU A 365 17.31 0.43 17.69
N SER A 366 16.56 1.38 18.22
CA SER A 366 16.62 2.80 17.83
C SER A 366 17.58 3.57 18.73
N ASP A 367 18.21 4.61 18.17
CA ASP A 367 19.11 5.46 18.96
C ASP A 367 18.37 6.24 20.06
N ALA A 368 17.08 6.52 19.86
CA ALA A 368 16.20 7.11 20.87
C ALA A 368 16.19 6.32 22.19
N TYR A 369 16.39 5.00 22.16
CA TYR A 369 16.43 4.14 23.35
C TYR A 369 17.64 4.44 24.27
N ASN A 370 18.71 5.02 23.73
CA ASN A 370 19.91 5.39 24.50
C ASN A 370 19.73 6.66 25.34
N PHE A 371 18.78 7.52 24.97
CA PHE A 371 18.63 8.88 25.52
C PHE A 371 17.26 9.11 26.17
N LEU A 372 16.20 8.71 25.48
CA LEU A 372 14.81 8.85 25.91
C LEU A 372 14.39 7.65 26.75
N LYS A 373 13.36 7.84 27.56
CA LYS A 373 12.76 6.82 28.40
C LYS A 373 11.25 6.82 28.21
N LYS A 374 10.63 5.68 28.54
CA LYS A 374 9.20 5.67 28.83
C LYS A 374 8.89 6.72 29.91
N ASP A 375 7.73 7.36 29.79
CA ASP A 375 7.21 8.39 30.70
C ASP A 375 7.96 9.74 30.65
N ASP A 376 8.87 9.93 29.68
CA ASP A 376 9.34 11.27 29.27
C ASP A 376 8.23 12.02 28.51
N VAL A 377 8.14 13.34 28.68
CA VAL A 377 7.30 14.20 27.84
C VAL A 377 8.19 14.96 26.86
N ILE A 378 8.08 14.71 25.55
CA ILE A 378 8.80 15.48 24.53
C ILE A 378 8.11 16.83 24.36
N LEU A 379 8.84 17.90 24.65
CA LEU A 379 8.38 19.29 24.62
C LEU A 379 8.67 19.97 23.27
N ALA A 380 9.84 19.70 22.67
CA ALA A 380 10.26 20.31 21.42
C ALA A 380 11.25 19.44 20.63
N ILE A 381 11.31 19.65 19.31
CA ILE A 381 12.27 19.04 18.38
C ILE A 381 12.91 20.17 17.57
N ASP A 382 14.24 20.27 17.58
CA ASP A 382 15.01 21.34 16.92
C ASP A 382 14.50 22.76 17.26
N GLY A 383 14.09 22.96 18.52
CA GLY A 383 13.52 24.21 19.02
C GLY A 383 12.05 24.45 18.68
N VAL A 384 11.41 23.60 17.86
CA VAL A 384 9.98 23.69 17.54
C VAL A 384 9.16 22.99 18.63
N SER A 385 8.36 23.75 19.37
CA SER A 385 7.49 23.23 20.43
C SER A 385 6.38 22.32 19.86
N ILE A 386 6.10 21.22 20.56
CA ILE A 386 5.05 20.26 20.22
C ILE A 386 3.79 20.56 21.04
N GLY A 387 2.64 20.67 20.38
CA GLY A 387 1.34 20.82 21.01
C GLY A 387 0.89 19.56 21.76
N ASN A 388 0.01 19.75 22.75
CA ASN A 388 -0.55 18.65 23.54
C ASN A 388 -1.35 17.62 22.72
N ASP A 389 -1.76 17.99 21.52
CA ASP A 389 -2.45 17.19 20.50
C ASP A 389 -1.51 16.54 19.46
N SER A 390 -0.19 16.59 19.71
CA SER A 390 0.91 16.16 18.84
C SER A 390 1.15 17.01 17.58
N LYS A 391 0.53 18.18 17.47
CA LYS A 391 0.73 19.09 16.34
C LYS A 391 1.92 20.03 16.53
N VAL A 392 2.49 20.48 15.42
CA VAL A 392 3.51 21.53 15.33
C VAL A 392 3.07 22.57 14.30
N PRO A 393 3.52 23.84 14.41
CA PRO A 393 3.27 24.85 13.40
C PRO A 393 3.81 24.41 12.03
N PHE A 394 3.02 24.66 10.99
CA PHE A 394 3.38 24.44 9.59
C PHE A 394 3.21 25.75 8.79
N LEU A 395 3.48 25.69 7.49
CA LEU A 395 3.38 26.83 6.59
C LEU A 395 1.97 27.46 6.65
N ASN A 396 1.91 28.79 6.52
CA ASN A 396 0.66 29.56 6.43
C ASN A 396 -0.33 29.42 7.61
N GLN A 397 0.17 29.18 8.83
CA GLN A 397 -0.63 29.00 10.06
C GLN A 397 -1.37 27.65 10.16
N ASP A 398 -1.17 26.74 9.19
CA ASP A 398 -1.61 25.35 9.32
C ASP A 398 -0.80 24.62 10.41
N THR A 399 -1.24 23.42 10.79
CA THR A 399 -0.49 22.55 11.69
C THR A 399 -0.44 21.11 11.18
N VAL A 400 0.69 20.45 11.40
CA VAL A 400 0.90 19.04 11.03
C VAL A 400 1.39 18.25 12.24
N THR A 401 1.32 16.93 12.19
CA THR A 401 1.83 16.08 13.27
C THR A 401 3.36 16.24 13.38
N PHE A 402 3.92 16.33 14.59
CA PHE A 402 5.37 16.54 14.84
C PHE A 402 6.28 15.58 14.07
N LYS A 403 5.79 14.38 13.73
CA LYS A 403 6.47 13.40 12.87
C LYS A 403 7.00 14.00 11.58
N HIS A 404 6.40 15.07 11.05
CA HIS A 404 6.91 15.80 9.88
C HIS A 404 8.36 16.30 10.07
N LEU A 405 8.67 16.85 11.25
CA LEU A 405 10.02 17.34 11.58
C LEU A 405 11.06 16.22 11.58
N VAL A 406 10.62 15.00 11.86
CA VAL A 406 11.46 13.80 11.94
C VAL A 406 11.58 13.11 10.57
N SER A 407 10.49 12.97 9.83
CA SER A 407 10.51 12.23 8.56
C SER A 407 11.27 12.96 7.45
N MET A 408 11.21 14.30 7.43
CA MET A 408 11.96 15.12 6.46
C MET A 408 13.47 15.21 6.73
N LYS A 409 13.97 14.56 7.80
CA LYS A 409 15.41 14.42 8.07
C LYS A 409 15.98 13.23 7.31
N LYS A 410 17.26 13.30 6.94
CA LYS A 410 17.95 12.16 6.31
C LYS A 410 18.27 11.07 7.34
N PRO A 411 18.36 9.79 6.92
CA PRO A 411 18.78 8.72 7.81
C PRO A 411 20.18 9.00 8.39
N SER A 412 20.32 8.87 9.70
CA SER A 412 21.55 9.20 10.47
C SER A 412 21.82 10.68 10.71
N GLU A 413 20.94 11.60 10.28
CA GLU A 413 20.90 12.93 10.90
C GLU A 413 20.43 12.82 12.36
N THR A 414 20.80 13.81 13.17
CA THR A 414 20.32 13.96 14.54
C THR A 414 19.32 15.11 14.62
N ALA A 415 18.45 15.06 15.64
CA ALA A 415 17.63 16.19 16.05
C ALA A 415 17.78 16.42 17.56
N LEU A 416 17.69 17.69 17.96
CA LEU A 416 17.74 18.11 19.35
C LEU A 416 16.36 17.93 19.97
N ILE A 417 16.20 16.90 20.79
CA ILE A 417 14.95 16.55 21.46
C ILE A 417 14.97 17.13 22.88
N LYS A 418 14.09 18.10 23.15
CA LYS A 418 13.86 18.64 24.49
C LYS A 418 12.76 17.85 25.18
N VAL A 419 13.03 17.34 26.39
CA VAL A 419 12.08 16.53 27.17
C VAL A 419 11.94 17.01 28.62
N LEU A 420 10.77 16.79 29.20
CA LEU A 420 10.53 16.84 30.64
C LEU A 420 10.59 15.42 31.21
N ARG A 421 11.45 15.20 32.20
CA ARG A 421 11.60 13.93 32.93
C ARG A 421 11.54 14.22 34.42
N GLU A 422 10.57 13.62 35.11
CA GLU A 422 10.31 13.80 36.55
C GLU A 422 10.09 15.26 37.02
N GLY A 423 9.80 16.18 36.09
CA GLY A 423 9.68 17.63 36.34
C GLY A 423 10.96 18.44 36.13
N LYS A 424 11.98 17.86 35.49
CA LYS A 424 13.21 18.57 35.05
C LYS A 424 13.35 18.49 33.54
N GLU A 425 13.80 19.57 32.93
CA GLU A 425 14.08 19.61 31.49
C GLU A 425 15.45 18.99 31.18
N TYR A 426 15.51 18.28 30.04
CA TYR A 426 16.73 17.72 29.46
C TYR A 426 16.70 17.92 27.95
N GLU A 427 17.88 18.00 27.33
CA GLU A 427 18.03 18.05 25.88
C GLU A 427 19.00 16.96 25.41
N PHE A 428 18.64 16.24 24.34
CA PHE A 428 19.42 15.15 23.78
C PHE A 428 19.49 15.26 22.26
N ASN A 429 20.68 15.07 21.68
CA ASN A 429 20.82 14.87 20.24
C ASN A 429 20.56 13.40 19.93
N VAL A 430 19.47 13.09 19.23
CA VAL A 430 19.02 11.72 18.95
C VAL A 430 19.09 11.44 17.45
N GLY A 431 19.70 10.32 17.06
CA GLY A 431 19.79 9.85 15.68
C GLY A 431 18.48 9.30 15.13
N LEU A 432 18.04 9.80 13.98
CA LEU A 432 16.72 9.54 13.41
C LEU A 432 16.70 8.37 12.41
N LYS A 433 17.36 7.26 12.73
CA LYS A 433 17.44 6.10 11.83
C LYS A 433 16.19 5.20 11.93
N PRO A 434 15.51 4.87 10.81
CA PRO A 434 14.40 3.92 10.84
C PRO A 434 14.87 2.50 11.21
N VAL A 435 14.10 1.84 12.08
CA VAL A 435 14.27 0.43 12.44
C VAL A 435 13.38 -0.42 11.54
N LYS A 436 13.95 -1.46 10.93
CA LYS A 436 13.18 -2.42 10.13
C LYS A 436 12.16 -3.16 11.04
N PRO A 437 10.87 -3.26 10.67
CA PRO A 437 9.90 -4.02 11.45
C PRO A 437 10.19 -5.53 11.40
N LEU A 438 9.82 -6.25 12.46
CA LEU A 438 10.00 -7.70 12.59
C LEU A 438 9.21 -8.47 11.51
N VAL A 439 8.01 -7.98 11.19
CA VAL A 439 7.18 -8.42 10.06
C VAL A 439 7.23 -7.32 9.01
N PRO A 440 7.90 -7.52 7.85
CA PRO A 440 7.93 -6.53 6.78
C PRO A 440 6.52 -6.24 6.25
N LEU A 441 6.15 -4.96 6.21
CA LEU A 441 4.84 -4.50 5.71
C LEU A 441 4.69 -4.76 4.21
N HIS A 442 5.77 -4.59 3.45
CA HIS A 442 5.79 -4.82 2.00
C HIS A 442 7.10 -5.45 1.55
N ASN A 443 7.07 -6.15 0.41
CA ASN A 443 8.23 -6.79 -0.23
C ASN A 443 8.15 -6.62 -1.76
N PHE A 444 8.29 -5.37 -2.24
CA PHE A 444 8.36 -5.06 -3.66
C PHE A 444 9.77 -5.29 -4.24
N ASP A 445 9.84 -5.55 -5.55
CA ASP A 445 11.06 -5.54 -6.36
C ASP A 445 12.17 -6.48 -5.86
N LYS A 446 11.78 -7.50 -5.08
CA LYS A 446 12.65 -8.51 -4.49
C LYS A 446 11.99 -9.89 -4.59
N LEU A 447 12.79 -10.91 -4.90
CA LEU A 447 12.37 -12.30 -4.73
C LEU A 447 12.20 -12.61 -3.24
N ARG A 448 11.27 -13.52 -2.91
CA ARG A 448 11.06 -13.94 -1.52
C ARG A 448 12.03 -15.04 -1.15
N SER A 449 12.72 -14.87 -0.03
CA SER A 449 13.54 -15.91 0.57
C SER A 449 12.69 -17.12 0.94
N TYR A 450 13.14 -18.33 0.61
CA TYR A 450 12.43 -19.57 0.96
C TYR A 450 13.40 -20.74 1.12
N TYR A 451 13.03 -21.73 1.94
CA TYR A 451 13.76 -22.98 2.12
C TYR A 451 12.78 -24.16 2.16
N ILE A 452 13.12 -25.28 1.52
CA ILE A 452 12.31 -26.50 1.48
C ILE A 452 13.16 -27.65 2.03
N TYR A 453 12.64 -28.33 3.06
CA TYR A 453 13.29 -29.51 3.63
C TYR A 453 12.24 -30.51 4.15
N GLY A 454 12.34 -31.77 3.72
CA GLY A 454 11.36 -32.83 4.06
C GLY A 454 9.93 -32.55 3.57
N GLY A 455 9.79 -31.71 2.53
CA GLY A 455 8.50 -31.22 2.03
C GLY A 455 7.96 -29.98 2.76
N PHE A 456 8.55 -29.55 3.88
CA PHE A 456 8.14 -28.34 4.58
C PHE A 456 8.71 -27.10 3.90
N LEU A 457 7.84 -26.17 3.51
CA LEU A 457 8.21 -24.86 2.97
C LEU A 457 8.34 -23.83 4.10
N PHE A 458 9.56 -23.38 4.36
CA PHE A 458 9.86 -22.32 5.32
C PHE A 458 10.01 -20.97 4.63
N VAL A 459 9.32 -19.94 5.16
CA VAL A 459 9.40 -18.55 4.67
C VAL A 459 9.45 -17.56 5.85
N PRO A 460 10.00 -16.35 5.66
CA PRO A 460 9.86 -15.28 6.65
C PRO A 460 8.45 -14.70 6.57
N LEU A 461 7.79 -14.54 7.71
CA LEU A 461 6.50 -13.91 7.81
C LEU A 461 6.56 -12.44 7.35
N SER A 462 5.54 -12.00 6.60
CA SER A 462 5.39 -10.61 6.13
C SER A 462 3.91 -10.24 6.11
N GLN A 463 3.57 -8.96 6.19
CA GLN A 463 2.17 -8.52 6.23
C GLN A 463 1.37 -9.01 5.01
N PRO A 464 1.88 -9.00 3.75
CA PRO A 464 1.14 -9.52 2.60
C PRO A 464 0.86 -11.03 2.67
N TYR A 465 1.60 -11.76 3.51
CA TYR A 465 1.30 -13.16 3.84
C TYR A 465 0.15 -13.27 4.85
N ILE A 466 0.19 -12.45 5.92
CA ILE A 466 -0.89 -12.38 6.93
C ILE A 466 -2.21 -11.97 6.25
N ASP A 467 -2.20 -10.91 5.45
CA ASP A 467 -3.37 -10.41 4.72
C ASP A 467 -3.99 -11.45 3.77
N SER A 468 -3.19 -12.46 3.37
CA SER A 468 -3.61 -13.55 2.47
C SER A 468 -3.92 -14.87 3.20
N SER A 469 -3.58 -15.00 4.49
CA SER A 469 -3.93 -16.17 5.31
C SER A 469 -5.21 -15.91 6.10
N TYR A 470 -6.08 -16.93 6.15
CA TYR A 470 -7.32 -16.87 6.94
C TYR A 470 -7.11 -17.22 8.42
N TYR A 471 -5.95 -17.73 8.80
CA TYR A 471 -5.69 -18.32 10.12
C TYR A 471 -4.73 -17.51 10.99
N LEU A 472 -3.86 -16.71 10.37
CA LEU A 472 -2.99 -15.79 11.08
C LEU A 472 -3.74 -14.53 11.54
N CYS A 473 -3.39 -14.03 12.71
CA CYS A 473 -3.87 -12.76 13.24
C CYS A 473 -2.76 -11.71 13.20
N ASP A 474 -3.10 -10.41 13.22
CA ASP A 474 -2.12 -9.30 13.25
C ASP A 474 -1.35 -9.14 14.58
N CYS A 475 -1.38 -10.14 15.47
CA CYS A 475 -0.62 -10.08 16.73
C CYS A 475 0.92 -10.11 16.53
N PRO A 476 1.49 -10.83 15.54
CA PRO A 476 2.93 -10.83 15.29
C PRO A 476 3.45 -9.50 14.71
N SER A 477 2.67 -8.77 13.90
CA SER A 477 3.13 -7.52 13.27
C SER A 477 3.30 -6.37 14.26
N LYS A 478 2.68 -6.46 15.44
CA LYS A 478 2.83 -5.51 16.55
C LYS A 478 4.08 -5.74 17.42
N LYS A 479 4.84 -6.81 17.19
CA LYS A 479 6.04 -7.12 17.99
C LYS A 479 7.26 -6.40 17.45
N MET A 480 8.04 -5.80 18.35
CA MET A 480 9.34 -5.21 18.02
C MET A 480 10.42 -6.30 17.88
N PRO A 481 11.35 -6.15 16.93
CA PRO A 481 12.52 -7.03 16.83
C PRO A 481 13.51 -6.78 17.98
N LYS A 482 14.10 -7.86 18.49
CA LYS A 482 15.21 -7.85 19.46
C LYS A 482 16.57 -7.66 18.79
N THR A 483 16.70 -8.04 17.52
CA THR A 483 17.92 -7.85 16.71
C THR A 483 17.59 -7.36 15.31
N ALA A 484 18.50 -6.62 14.67
CA ALA A 484 18.27 -6.00 13.36
C ALA A 484 18.05 -7.02 12.21
N SER A 485 18.42 -8.30 12.43
CA SER A 485 18.27 -9.41 11.48
C SER A 485 17.16 -10.39 11.86
N GLU A 486 16.41 -10.17 12.95
CA GLU A 486 15.36 -11.09 13.40
C GLU A 486 14.23 -11.21 12.36
N GLN A 487 13.72 -12.43 12.17
CA GLN A 487 12.56 -12.73 11.36
C GLN A 487 11.74 -13.83 12.04
N ILE A 488 10.42 -13.69 12.04
CA ILE A 488 9.52 -14.80 12.33
C ILE A 488 9.53 -15.75 11.13
N VAL A 489 10.01 -16.99 11.32
CA VAL A 489 10.01 -18.03 10.28
C VAL A 489 8.85 -18.97 10.50
N ILE A 490 8.01 -19.16 9.48
CA ILE A 490 6.84 -20.05 9.53
C ILE A 490 6.97 -21.22 8.54
N ILE A 491 6.23 -22.29 8.80
CA ILE A 491 5.93 -23.33 7.81
C ILE A 491 4.76 -22.80 6.96
N SER A 492 5.02 -22.33 5.74
CA SER A 492 3.96 -21.78 4.87
C SER A 492 3.10 -22.85 4.22
N GLN A 493 3.69 -23.98 3.83
CA GLN A 493 3.00 -25.08 3.15
C GLN A 493 3.70 -26.40 3.44
N ILE A 494 2.95 -27.50 3.34
CA ILE A 494 3.50 -28.85 3.41
C ILE A 494 3.29 -29.54 2.07
N LEU A 495 4.40 -29.90 1.42
CA LEU A 495 4.43 -30.65 0.17
C LEU A 495 4.36 -32.15 0.52
N GLU A 496 3.14 -32.71 0.44
CA GLU A 496 2.79 -34.07 0.88
C GLU A 496 3.74 -35.14 0.33
N ASP A 497 4.30 -35.95 1.24
CA ASP A 497 5.16 -37.12 0.97
C ASP A 497 5.13 -38.04 2.21
N ASP A 498 5.42 -39.33 2.05
CA ASP A 498 5.44 -40.30 3.16
C ASP A 498 6.31 -39.84 4.35
N ILE A 499 7.35 -39.03 4.11
CA ILE A 499 8.23 -38.49 5.16
C ILE A 499 7.53 -37.49 6.11
N ASN A 500 6.44 -36.85 5.66
CA ASN A 500 5.72 -35.81 6.40
C ASN A 500 4.26 -36.18 6.73
N ALA A 501 3.87 -37.43 6.48
CA ALA A 501 2.58 -37.99 6.85
C ALA A 501 2.20 -37.70 8.32
N GLY A 502 1.00 -37.15 8.51
CA GLY A 502 0.47 -36.75 9.82
C GLY A 502 0.77 -35.31 10.25
N TYR A 503 1.63 -34.57 9.54
CA TYR A 503 1.94 -33.17 9.87
C TYR A 503 1.08 -32.14 9.13
N ALA A 504 0.14 -32.54 8.25
CA ALA A 504 -0.67 -31.65 7.39
C ALA A 504 -1.44 -30.49 8.09
N SER A 505 -1.50 -30.46 9.42
CA SER A 505 -2.08 -29.36 10.22
C SER A 505 -1.05 -28.35 10.77
N PHE A 506 0.22 -28.45 10.36
CA PHE A 506 1.32 -27.65 10.89
C PHE A 506 1.65 -26.41 10.02
N GLU A 507 0.82 -26.11 9.01
CA GLU A 507 0.90 -24.87 8.24
C GLU A 507 0.65 -23.63 9.13
N ASP A 508 1.18 -22.48 8.71
CA ASP A 508 1.22 -21.19 9.41
C ASP A 508 1.94 -21.15 10.78
N LEU A 509 2.40 -22.29 11.33
CA LEU A 509 3.10 -22.33 12.62
C LEU A 509 4.51 -21.73 12.54
N GLN A 510 4.86 -20.86 13.49
CA GLN A 510 6.24 -20.39 13.68
C GLN A 510 7.18 -21.51 14.16
N VAL A 511 8.34 -21.65 13.52
CA VAL A 511 9.48 -22.41 14.02
C VAL A 511 10.18 -21.61 15.12
N LYS A 512 10.31 -22.19 16.33
CA LYS A 512 10.98 -21.55 17.47
C LYS A 512 12.41 -22.05 17.65
N LYS A 513 12.60 -23.37 17.57
CA LYS A 513 13.90 -24.00 17.80
C LYS A 513 14.16 -25.15 16.83
N VAL A 514 15.44 -25.42 16.56
CA VAL A 514 15.92 -26.64 15.90
C VAL A 514 16.94 -27.32 16.80
N ASN A 515 16.69 -28.57 17.18
CA ASN A 515 17.53 -29.34 18.11
C ASN A 515 17.86 -28.56 19.42
N GLY A 516 16.95 -27.71 19.89
CA GLY A 516 17.12 -26.85 21.07
C GLY A 516 17.76 -25.47 20.82
N ILE A 517 18.33 -25.22 19.64
CA ILE A 517 18.90 -23.92 19.22
C ILE A 517 17.77 -22.99 18.79
N GLU A 518 17.74 -21.74 19.26
CA GLU A 518 16.72 -20.76 18.87
C GLU A 518 16.93 -20.24 17.44
N VAL A 519 15.82 -20.02 16.72
CA VAL A 519 15.83 -19.60 15.31
C VAL A 519 15.65 -18.08 15.22
N ASP A 520 16.70 -17.37 14.84
CA ASP A 520 16.66 -15.91 14.69
C ASP A 520 16.01 -15.45 13.38
N ASN A 521 16.24 -16.18 12.29
CA ASN A 521 15.78 -15.84 10.94
C ASN A 521 15.89 -17.05 9.98
N LEU A 522 15.37 -16.91 8.75
CA LEU A 522 15.33 -18.03 7.79
C LEU A 522 16.72 -18.50 7.37
N LYS A 523 17.72 -17.61 7.33
CA LYS A 523 19.08 -17.99 7.00
C LYS A 523 19.72 -18.80 8.13
N HIS A 524 19.54 -18.39 9.38
CA HIS A 524 19.97 -19.15 10.54
C HIS A 524 19.26 -20.53 10.58
N LEU A 525 17.95 -20.60 10.29
CA LEU A 525 17.23 -21.87 10.16
C LEU A 525 17.87 -22.81 9.12
N CYS A 526 18.12 -22.29 7.92
CA CYS A 526 18.75 -23.06 6.84
C CYS A 526 20.14 -23.57 7.25
N GLN A 527 20.98 -22.72 7.85
CA GLN A 527 22.31 -23.12 8.33
C GLN A 527 22.26 -24.24 9.37
N VAL A 528 21.41 -24.12 10.41
CA VAL A 528 21.31 -25.14 11.46
C VAL A 528 20.80 -26.48 10.91
N ILE A 529 19.89 -26.47 9.93
CA ILE A 529 19.40 -27.70 9.29
C ILE A 529 20.45 -28.31 8.36
N GLU A 530 21.15 -27.49 7.57
CA GLU A 530 22.16 -27.98 6.62
C GLU A 530 23.42 -28.52 7.32
N GLU A 531 23.87 -27.87 8.40
CA GLU A 531 25.01 -28.30 9.23
C GLU A 531 24.65 -29.44 10.20
N CYS A 532 23.36 -29.79 10.32
CA CYS A 532 22.89 -30.85 11.22
C CYS A 532 23.43 -32.23 10.82
N CYS A 533 24.28 -32.80 11.68
CA CYS A 533 24.83 -34.15 11.54
C CYS A 533 24.10 -35.21 12.39
N THR A 534 23.05 -34.84 13.16
CA THR A 534 22.29 -35.81 13.96
C THR A 534 21.34 -36.64 13.07
N GLY A 535 21.10 -37.90 13.47
CA GLY A 535 20.24 -38.82 12.69
C GLY A 535 18.79 -38.37 12.60
N PHE A 536 18.30 -37.66 13.62
CA PHE A 536 17.01 -36.99 13.64
C PHE A 536 17.18 -35.47 13.77
N LEU A 537 16.25 -34.75 13.15
CA LEU A 537 16.07 -33.32 13.25
C LEU A 537 14.77 -33.08 14.03
N ARG A 538 14.83 -32.31 15.12
CA ARG A 538 13.68 -31.89 15.92
C ARG A 538 13.45 -30.39 15.72
N LEU A 539 12.25 -30.02 15.31
CA LEU A 539 11.78 -28.63 15.30
C LEU A 539 10.75 -28.46 16.43
N ASP A 540 11.00 -27.52 17.32
CA ASP A 540 10.02 -27.06 18.29
C ASP A 540 9.31 -25.83 17.69
N LEU A 541 7.99 -25.92 17.55
CA LEU A 541 7.14 -24.90 16.93
C LEU A 541 6.36 -24.14 18.00
N GLU A 542 5.55 -23.17 17.58
CA GLU A 542 4.53 -22.59 18.47
C GLU A 542 3.44 -23.59 18.89
N ASN A 543 2.65 -23.22 19.90
CA ASN A 543 1.60 -24.05 20.50
C ASN A 543 2.12 -25.42 21.00
N GLU A 544 3.39 -25.46 21.44
CA GLU A 544 4.11 -26.64 21.95
C GLU A 544 4.15 -27.83 20.99
N LYS A 545 3.92 -27.58 19.68
CA LYS A 545 4.01 -28.61 18.65
C LYS A 545 5.47 -28.98 18.38
N VAL A 546 5.72 -30.27 18.19
CA VAL A 546 7.05 -30.81 17.88
C VAL A 546 6.97 -31.57 16.56
N LEU A 547 7.88 -31.26 15.66
CA LEU A 547 8.05 -31.92 14.35
C LEU A 547 9.39 -32.66 14.38
N ILE A 548 9.38 -33.95 14.04
CA ILE A 548 10.58 -34.79 14.01
C ILE A 548 10.72 -35.44 12.63
N LEU A 549 11.91 -35.33 12.04
CA LEU A 549 12.27 -35.95 10.76
C LEU A 549 13.57 -36.74 10.88
N ASN A 550 13.68 -37.86 10.17
CA ASN A 550 14.97 -38.51 9.96
C ASN A 550 15.75 -37.71 8.91
N ASN A 551 16.94 -37.20 9.27
CA ASN A 551 17.70 -36.25 8.45
C ASN A 551 18.13 -36.84 7.09
N LYS A 552 18.55 -38.12 7.08
CA LYS A 552 18.94 -38.84 5.86
C LYS A 552 17.75 -39.04 4.91
N TRP A 553 16.58 -39.37 5.46
CA TRP A 553 15.37 -39.59 4.66
C TRP A 553 14.77 -38.28 4.18
N ALA A 554 14.72 -37.24 5.02
CA ALA A 554 14.24 -35.92 4.65
C ALA A 554 15.03 -35.29 3.49
N ARG A 555 16.36 -35.42 3.48
CA ARG A 555 17.19 -34.96 2.33
C ARG A 555 16.89 -35.72 1.03
N LYS A 556 16.67 -37.04 1.12
CA LYS A 556 16.26 -37.86 -0.04
C LYS A 556 14.86 -37.45 -0.54
N ALA A 557 13.88 -37.37 0.36
CA ALA A 557 12.51 -36.98 0.05
C ALA A 557 12.46 -35.57 -0.57
N THR A 558 13.20 -34.60 -0.02
CA THR A 558 13.35 -33.25 -0.61
C THR A 558 13.75 -33.32 -2.09
N SER A 559 14.73 -34.15 -2.44
CA SER A 559 15.17 -34.30 -3.84
C SER A 559 14.10 -34.93 -4.74
N THR A 560 13.28 -35.85 -4.22
CA THR A 560 12.14 -36.45 -4.93
C THR A 560 11.02 -35.41 -5.13
N ILE A 561 10.55 -34.79 -4.04
CA ILE A 561 9.46 -33.80 -4.02
C ILE A 561 9.74 -32.64 -4.98
N LEU A 562 10.96 -32.09 -4.97
CA LEU A 562 11.33 -30.99 -5.88
C LEU A 562 11.26 -31.41 -7.35
N LYS A 563 11.67 -32.64 -7.67
CA LYS A 563 11.62 -33.18 -9.04
C LYS A 563 10.18 -33.40 -9.49
N ASP A 564 9.35 -34.02 -8.66
CA ASP A 564 7.99 -34.42 -9.00
C ASP A 564 7.05 -33.20 -9.11
N LEU A 565 7.22 -32.22 -8.22
CA LEU A 565 6.51 -30.93 -8.25
C LEU A 565 7.16 -29.87 -9.16
N LYS A 566 8.27 -30.21 -9.83
CA LYS A 566 9.02 -29.35 -10.77
C LYS A 566 9.47 -28.02 -10.14
N ILE A 567 9.86 -28.06 -8.87
CA ILE A 567 10.39 -26.92 -8.12
C ILE A 567 11.88 -26.78 -8.47
N PRO A 568 12.35 -25.60 -8.93
CA PRO A 568 13.69 -25.46 -9.51
C PRO A 568 14.84 -25.60 -8.51
N SER A 569 14.61 -25.28 -7.23
CA SER A 569 15.61 -25.32 -6.17
C SER A 569 14.95 -25.53 -4.80
N ALA A 570 15.65 -26.21 -3.88
CA ALA A 570 15.28 -26.32 -2.48
C ALA A 570 15.27 -24.96 -1.75
N MET A 571 16.04 -23.98 -2.24
CA MET A 571 16.21 -22.70 -1.58
C MET A 571 16.38 -21.54 -2.56
N SER A 572 15.98 -20.35 -2.13
CA SER A 572 16.24 -19.10 -2.84
C SER A 572 17.73 -18.75 -2.88
N ASP A 573 18.14 -17.96 -3.89
CA ASP A 573 19.54 -17.66 -4.18
C ASP A 573 20.27 -16.90 -3.05
N ASP A 574 19.54 -16.17 -2.19
CA ASP A 574 20.09 -15.43 -1.04
C ASP A 574 20.48 -16.35 0.13
N LEU A 575 19.95 -17.56 0.17
CA LEU A 575 20.27 -18.59 1.16
C LEU A 575 21.39 -19.55 0.71
N GLN A 576 21.67 -19.61 -0.60
CA GLN A 576 22.70 -20.50 -1.12
C GLN A 576 24.09 -20.14 -0.54
N PRO A 577 24.92 -21.14 -0.18
CA PRO A 577 26.29 -20.90 0.21
C PRO A 577 27.02 -20.15 -0.91
N ARG A 578 27.60 -18.97 -0.60
CA ARG A 578 28.36 -18.19 -1.58
C ARG A 578 29.46 -19.08 -2.16
N GLN A 579 29.33 -19.45 -3.43
CA GLN A 579 30.42 -20.14 -4.13
C GLN A 579 31.62 -19.18 -4.18
N LEU A 580 32.65 -19.50 -3.39
CA LEU A 580 33.98 -18.92 -3.58
C LEU A 580 34.37 -19.17 -5.03
N ASN A 581 34.56 -18.09 -5.80
CA ASN A 581 34.86 -18.14 -7.23
C ASN A 581 36.04 -19.08 -7.50
N ARG A 582 35.75 -20.31 -7.92
CA ARG A 582 36.71 -21.15 -8.64
C ARG A 582 36.87 -20.55 -10.02
N GLY A 583 37.73 -19.53 -10.09
CA GLY A 583 38.00 -18.79 -11.32
C GLY A 583 38.40 -19.75 -12.43
N ARG A 584 37.56 -19.81 -13.49
CA ARG A 584 38.01 -20.31 -14.79
C ARG A 584 39.07 -19.33 -15.30
N LEU A 585 40.33 -19.62 -15.01
CA LEU A 585 41.46 -19.02 -15.71
C LEU A 585 41.37 -19.44 -17.18
N VAL A 586 40.74 -18.60 -18.00
CA VAL A 586 40.82 -18.70 -19.45
C VAL A 586 42.25 -18.36 -19.85
N PRO A 587 43.00 -19.25 -20.52
CA PRO A 587 44.35 -18.94 -20.97
C PRO A 587 44.31 -17.78 -21.96
N ARG A 588 44.96 -16.66 -21.63
CA ARG A 588 45.23 -15.60 -22.61
C ARG A 588 46.22 -16.13 -23.64
N HIS A 589 45.75 -16.43 -24.85
CA HIS A 589 46.65 -16.62 -25.98
C HIS A 589 47.43 -15.32 -26.24
N SER A 590 48.73 -15.35 -25.99
CA SER A 590 49.64 -14.29 -26.40
C SER A 590 49.74 -14.27 -27.94
N LYS A 591 49.24 -13.21 -28.58
CA LYS A 591 49.65 -12.90 -29.95
C LYS A 591 51.14 -12.58 -29.92
N LYS A 592 51.96 -13.39 -30.59
CA LYS A 592 53.30 -12.98 -31.00
C LYS A 592 53.15 -12.02 -32.18
N ASN A 593 53.89 -10.91 -32.14
CA ASN A 593 54.15 -10.14 -33.34
C ASN A 593 55.14 -10.91 -34.22
N ASN A 594 54.85 -10.93 -35.52
CA ASN A 594 55.79 -10.95 -36.64
C ASN A 594 55.04 -10.35 -37.83
#